data_AF-A0A1M5JBP6-F1
#
_entry.id   AF-A0A1M5JBP6-F1
#
_cell.length_a   1.000
_cell.length_b   1.000
_cell.length_c   1.000
_cell.angle_alpha   90.00
_cell.angle_beta   90.00
_cell.angle_gamma   90.00
#
_symmetry.space_group_name_H-M   'P 1'
#
loop_
_entity.id
_entity.type
_entity.pdbx_description
1 polymer ?
#
loop_
_entity_poly.entity_id
_entity_poly.type
_entity_poly.pdbx_seq_one_letter_code
_entity_poly.pdbx_strand_id
1 'polypeptide(L)'
;MLNNQNEIMYTSKGSGETYLYEPHFYKNSQNGNVIIVCQQAFEYFFGGEAFLLEKRKIKYLGNLDIEPNDERKKLTDILKIQESNKEITFTFDADSLVLKPGSEDIVIRNNNAKYIYDQHSLTLHQ
;
A
#
# COMPACT_ATOMS: atom_id res chain seq x y z
N MET A 1 1.77 -1.22 17.26
CA MET A 1 2.95 -0.39 17.64
C MET A 1 2.95 -0.23 19.14
N LEU A 2 4.11 -0.39 19.78
CA LEU A 2 4.26 -0.21 21.23
C LEU A 2 4.99 1.11 21.53
N ASN A 3 4.75 1.69 22.70
CA ASN A 3 5.60 2.75 23.23
C ASN A 3 6.82 2.18 23.97
N ASN A 4 7.64 3.06 24.56
CA ASN A 4 8.85 2.67 25.29
C ASN A 4 8.55 1.89 26.59
N GLN A 5 7.28 1.85 27.02
CA GLN A 5 6.77 1.13 28.18
C GLN A 5 6.09 -0.19 27.78
N ASN A 6 6.20 -0.62 26.51
CA ASN A 6 5.52 -1.77 25.93
C ASN A 6 3.99 -1.68 25.91
N GLU A 7 3.42 -0.49 25.99
CA GLU A 7 1.98 -0.27 25.90
C GLU A 7 1.53 -0.16 24.44
N ILE A 8 0.35 -0.69 24.12
CA ILE A 8 -0.19 -0.67 22.76
C ILE A 8 -0.62 0.76 22.39
N MET A 9 0.07 1.35 21.40
CA MET A 9 -0.26 2.66 20.83
C MET A 9 -1.17 2.55 19.60
N TYR A 10 -1.12 1.42 18.89
CA TYR A 10 -1.90 1.19 17.68
C TYR A 10 -2.04 -0.30 17.42
N THR A 11 -3.27 -0.69 17.08
CA THR A 11 -3.66 -2.01 16.59
C THR A 11 -4.37 -1.80 15.25
N SER A 12 -3.89 -2.44 14.19
CA SER A 12 -4.59 -2.43 12.91
C SER A 12 -5.91 -3.20 13.03
N LYS A 13 -6.80 -3.03 12.05
CA LYS A 13 -7.86 -4.02 11.86
C LYS A 13 -7.19 -5.34 11.47
N GLY A 14 -7.70 -6.46 11.96
CA GLY A 14 -7.20 -7.78 11.54
C GLY A 14 -7.40 -7.95 10.04
N SER A 15 -6.41 -8.52 9.35
CA SER A 15 -6.45 -8.75 7.90
C SER A 15 -7.23 -10.02 7.50
N GLY A 16 -7.84 -10.71 8.46
CA GLY A 16 -8.54 -11.97 8.21
C GLY A 16 -7.58 -13.15 8.04
N GLU A 17 -7.87 -14.06 7.11
CA GLU A 17 -7.15 -15.33 6.95
C GLU A 17 -5.97 -15.25 5.96
N THR A 18 -5.46 -14.05 5.65
CA THR A 18 -4.33 -13.86 4.74
C THR A 18 -3.14 -14.73 5.16
N TYR A 19 -2.59 -15.53 4.23
CA TYR A 19 -1.42 -16.37 4.50
C TYR A 19 -0.15 -15.53 4.62
N LEU A 20 -0.11 -14.40 3.91
CA LEU A 20 0.96 -13.42 3.97
C LEU A 20 0.39 -12.05 4.31
N TYR A 21 1.02 -11.39 5.26
CA TYR A 21 0.83 -9.98 5.58
C TYR A 21 2.19 -9.35 5.85
N GLU A 22 2.91 -9.02 4.77
CA GLU A 22 4.33 -8.66 4.80
C GLU A 22 4.50 -7.13 4.73
N PRO A 23 5.06 -6.47 5.78
CA PRO A 23 5.23 -5.03 5.78
C PRO A 23 6.49 -4.59 5.01
N HIS A 24 6.32 -3.62 4.12
CA HIS A 24 7.39 -2.90 3.42
C HIS A 24 7.43 -1.43 3.85
N PHE A 25 8.61 -0.90 4.11
CA PHE A 25 8.79 0.44 4.71
C PHE A 25 9.48 1.40 3.74
N TYR A 26 8.85 2.54 3.50
CA TYR A 26 9.32 3.60 2.61
C TYR A 26 9.49 4.89 3.41
N LYS A 27 10.73 5.24 3.73
CA LYS A 27 11.04 6.42 4.53
C LYS A 27 11.30 7.64 3.65
N ASN A 28 10.58 8.72 3.89
CA ASN A 28 10.91 10.03 3.35
C ASN A 28 11.98 10.69 4.23
N SER A 29 13.16 10.93 3.67
CA SER A 29 14.31 11.50 4.38
C SER A 29 14.15 12.98 4.71
N GLN A 30 13.24 13.71 4.03
CA GLN A 30 13.07 15.15 4.18
C GLN A 30 12.20 15.51 5.39
N ASN A 31 11.18 14.72 5.69
CA ASN A 31 10.22 14.96 6.77
C ASN A 31 10.22 13.86 7.85
N GLY A 32 10.90 12.73 7.60
CA GLY A 32 10.96 11.59 8.51
C GLY A 32 9.71 10.69 8.50
N ASN A 33 8.73 10.96 7.63
CA ASN A 33 7.54 10.14 7.46
C ASN A 33 7.92 8.77 6.94
N VAL A 34 7.17 7.75 7.35
CA VAL A 34 7.33 6.38 6.85
C VAL A 34 5.99 5.91 6.32
N ILE A 35 5.94 5.62 5.02
CA ILE A 35 4.83 4.89 4.42
C ILE A 35 5.10 3.41 4.63
N ILE A 36 4.10 2.69 5.12
CA ILE A 36 4.15 1.24 5.32
C ILE A 36 3.12 0.65 4.37
N VAL A 37 3.55 -0.29 3.52
CA VAL A 37 2.64 -1.06 2.67
C VAL A 37 2.73 -2.52 3.07
N CYS A 38 1.64 -3.06 3.58
CA CYS A 38 1.54 -4.45 3.95
C CYS A 38 1.05 -5.25 2.74
N GLN A 39 1.95 -5.96 2.07
CA GLN A 39 1.63 -6.88 0.99
C GLN A 39 0.75 -8.02 1.52
N GLN A 40 -0.33 -8.31 0.80
CA GLN A 40 -1.24 -9.40 1.14
C GLN A 40 -1.15 -10.54 0.12
N ALA A 41 -1.26 -11.77 0.61
CA ALA A 41 -1.35 -12.96 -0.24
C ALA A 41 -2.11 -14.11 0.44
N PHE A 42 -2.70 -14.97 -0.39
CA PHE A 42 -3.26 -16.28 -0.06
C PHE A 42 -2.45 -17.29 -0.88
N GLU A 43 -3.06 -17.90 -1.90
CA GLU A 43 -2.37 -18.65 -2.95
C GLU A 43 -1.67 -17.74 -3.97
N TYR A 44 -2.09 -16.48 -4.09
CA TYR A 44 -1.52 -15.45 -4.95
C TYR A 44 -1.54 -14.08 -4.26
N PHE A 45 -0.77 -13.12 -4.80
CA PHE A 45 -0.74 -11.74 -4.32
C PHE A 45 -2.02 -11.00 -4.72
N PHE A 46 -2.58 -10.18 -3.82
CA PHE A 46 -3.83 -9.45 -4.07
C PHE A 46 -3.84 -8.01 -3.54
N GLY A 47 -2.71 -7.33 -3.67
CA GLY A 47 -2.55 -5.94 -3.30
C GLY A 47 -2.05 -5.78 -1.87
N GLY A 48 -2.34 -4.63 -1.27
CA GLY A 48 -1.88 -4.37 0.09
C GLY A 48 -2.55 -3.19 0.78
N GLU A 49 -2.35 -3.13 2.09
CA GLU A 49 -2.84 -2.03 2.93
C GLU A 49 -1.75 -0.98 3.13
N ALA A 50 -2.10 0.29 2.92
CA ALA A 50 -1.19 1.42 3.08
C ALA A 50 -1.43 2.16 4.40
N PHE A 51 -0.35 2.48 5.09
CA PHE A 51 -0.33 3.24 6.34
C PHE A 51 0.73 4.35 6.28
N LEU A 52 0.48 5.43 7.02
CA LEU A 52 1.44 6.49 7.29
C LEU A 52 1.83 6.47 8.77
N LEU A 53 3.12 6.33 9.04
CA LEU A 53 3.71 6.60 10.34
C LEU A 53 4.30 8.02 10.33
N GLU A 54 3.63 8.94 11.02
CA GLU A 54 4.04 10.33 11.21
C GLU A 54 4.03 10.65 12.70
N LYS A 55 5.09 11.27 13.23
CA LYS A 55 5.16 11.75 14.63
C LYS A 55 4.71 10.70 15.66
N ARG A 56 5.14 9.44 15.48
CA ARG A 56 4.77 8.27 16.31
C ARG A 56 3.28 7.93 16.32
N LYS A 57 2.53 8.32 15.29
CA LYS A 57 1.14 7.93 15.07
C LYS A 57 1.03 7.19 13.75
N ILE A 58 0.28 6.09 13.76
CA ILE A 58 -0.05 5.34 12.54
C ILE A 58 -1.43 5.78 12.08
N LYS A 59 -1.53 6.17 10.81
CA LYS A 59 -2.78 6.48 10.10
C LYS A 59 -2.97 5.46 8.99
N TYR A 60 -4.13 4.82 8.93
CA TYR A 60 -4.49 3.99 7.79
C TYR A 60 -4.87 4.89 6.61
N LEU A 61 -4.29 4.63 5.44
CA LEU A 61 -4.50 5.43 4.23
C LEU A 61 -5.58 4.81 3.34
N GLY A 62 -5.59 3.48 3.21
CA GLY A 62 -6.51 2.75 2.35
C GLY A 62 -5.89 1.48 1.78
N ASN A 63 -6.64 0.81 0.92
CA ASN A 63 -6.17 -0.38 0.19
C ASN A 63 -5.64 0.00 -1.19
N LEU A 64 -4.53 -0.61 -1.56
CA LEU A 64 -3.99 -0.64 -2.92
C LEU A 64 -4.44 -1.97 -3.54
N ASP A 65 -5.61 -1.93 -4.16
CA ASP A 65 -6.28 -3.11 -4.73
C ASP A 65 -5.79 -3.39 -6.16
N ILE A 66 -4.48 -3.63 -6.25
CA ILE A 66 -3.75 -3.68 -7.52
C ILE A 66 -2.48 -4.52 -7.41
N GLU A 67 -2.17 -5.26 -8.48
CA GLU A 67 -0.98 -6.10 -8.64
C GLU A 67 -0.38 -5.95 -10.06
N PRO A 68 0.90 -6.29 -10.31
CA PRO A 68 1.39 -6.47 -11.67
C PRO A 68 0.65 -7.65 -12.32
N ASN A 69 0.44 -7.57 -13.63
CA ASN A 69 0.01 -8.74 -14.40
C ASN A 69 1.20 -9.70 -14.65
N ASP A 70 1.83 -10.16 -13.56
CA ASP A 70 2.90 -11.16 -13.50
C ASP A 70 2.86 -11.82 -12.11
N GLU A 71 2.41 -13.07 -12.04
CA GLU A 71 2.24 -13.83 -10.79
C GLU A 71 3.52 -14.01 -9.96
N ARG A 72 4.70 -13.78 -10.56
CA ARG A 72 6.00 -13.90 -9.88
C ARG A 72 6.42 -12.63 -9.17
N LYS A 73 5.73 -11.51 -9.45
CA LYS A 73 6.00 -10.20 -8.86
C LYS A 73 4.84 -9.81 -7.96
N LYS A 74 5.15 -9.01 -6.95
CA LYS A 74 4.17 -8.44 -6.03
C LYS A 74 4.09 -6.92 -6.19
N LEU A 75 3.01 -6.32 -5.69
CA LEU A 75 2.74 -4.88 -5.70
C LEU A 75 3.96 -4.08 -5.27
N THR A 76 4.62 -4.53 -4.19
CA THR A 76 5.78 -3.85 -3.61
C THR A 76 7.03 -3.90 -4.48
N ASP A 77 7.13 -4.79 -5.47
CA ASP A 77 8.24 -4.84 -6.43
C ASP A 77 8.15 -3.74 -7.50
N ILE A 78 6.93 -3.28 -7.79
CA ILE A 78 6.65 -2.29 -8.83
C ILE A 78 6.24 -0.93 -8.25
N LEU A 79 6.08 -0.82 -6.94
CA LEU A 79 5.55 0.34 -6.27
C LEU A 79 6.58 1.48 -6.18
N LYS A 80 6.17 2.66 -6.63
CA LYS A 80 6.89 3.94 -6.44
C LYS A 80 5.99 4.90 -5.69
N ILE A 81 6.54 5.54 -4.66
CA ILE A 81 5.80 6.48 -3.81
C ILE A 81 6.42 7.86 -3.91
N GLN A 82 5.59 8.87 -4.13
CA GLN A 82 5.94 10.28 -4.05
C GLN A 82 5.07 10.95 -2.99
N GLU A 83 5.71 11.72 -2.12
CA GLU A 83 5.02 12.47 -1.06
C GLU A 83 5.23 13.97 -1.28
N SER A 84 4.14 14.73 -1.12
CA SER A 84 4.13 16.17 -1.05
C SER A 84 3.39 16.63 0.21
N ASN A 85 3.40 17.93 0.49
CA ASN A 85 2.67 18.48 1.65
C ASN A 85 1.15 18.26 1.59
N LYS A 86 0.60 17.96 0.41
CA LYS A 86 -0.86 17.82 0.20
C LYS A 86 -1.26 16.39 -0.08
N GLU A 87 -0.42 15.62 -0.77
CA GLU A 87 -0.81 14.33 -1.32
C GLU A 87 0.31 13.31 -1.23
N ILE A 88 -0.07 12.04 -1.09
CA ILE A 88 0.80 10.88 -1.29
C ILE A 88 0.34 10.17 -2.56
N THR A 89 1.23 10.00 -3.52
CA THR A 89 0.96 9.35 -4.80
C THR A 89 1.69 8.02 -4.89
N PHE A 90 0.94 6.96 -5.21
CA PHE A 90 1.41 5.60 -5.44
C PHE A 90 1.33 5.31 -6.94
N THR A 91 2.45 4.96 -7.55
CA THR A 91 2.58 4.67 -8.99
C THR A 91 3.24 3.31 -9.19
N PHE A 92 3.09 2.76 -10.40
CA PHE A 92 3.39 1.36 -10.67
C PHE A 92 4.32 1.23 -11.88
N ASP A 93 5.45 0.55 -11.70
CA ASP A 93 6.45 0.29 -12.74
C ASP A 93 6.23 -1.08 -13.41
N ALA A 94 5.16 -1.17 -14.20
CA ALA A 94 4.78 -2.35 -14.95
C ALA A 94 3.99 -1.96 -16.22
N ASP A 95 4.06 -2.77 -17.28
CA ASP A 95 3.33 -2.49 -18.53
C ASP A 95 1.82 -2.72 -18.41
N SER A 96 1.42 -3.68 -17.57
CA SER A 96 0.02 -3.99 -17.29
C SER A 96 -0.19 -4.38 -15.83
N LEU A 97 -1.40 -4.14 -15.36
CA LEU A 97 -1.79 -4.28 -13.95
C LEU A 97 -3.08 -5.11 -13.88
N VAL A 98 -3.30 -5.74 -12.74
CA VAL A 98 -4.55 -6.40 -12.37
C VAL A 98 -5.20 -5.57 -11.28
N LEU A 99 -6.38 -5.02 -11.53
CA LEU A 99 -7.20 -4.37 -10.51
C LEU A 99 -8.10 -5.41 -9.85
N LYS A 100 -8.43 -5.18 -8.57
CA LYS A 100 -9.29 -6.09 -7.79
C LYS A 100 -8.82 -7.55 -7.79
N PRO A 101 -7.50 -7.83 -7.67
CA PRO A 101 -6.97 -9.19 -7.69
C PRO A 101 -7.62 -10.05 -6.61
N GLY A 102 -8.01 -11.27 -6.97
CA GLY A 102 -8.70 -12.25 -6.14
C GLY A 102 -10.19 -12.03 -5.94
N SER A 103 -10.78 -11.02 -6.60
CA SER A 103 -12.24 -10.81 -6.57
C SER A 103 -12.85 -10.71 -7.97
N GLU A 104 -12.46 -9.72 -8.77
CA GLU A 104 -12.97 -9.53 -10.14
C GLU A 104 -11.88 -9.68 -11.21
N ASP A 105 -10.60 -9.58 -10.84
CA ASP A 105 -9.43 -9.72 -11.71
C ASP A 105 -9.55 -8.96 -13.05
N ILE A 106 -9.40 -7.63 -12.98
CA ILE A 106 -9.53 -6.76 -14.14
C ILE A 106 -8.16 -6.38 -14.67
N VAL A 107 -7.75 -6.98 -15.78
CA VAL A 107 -6.48 -6.66 -16.45
C VAL A 107 -6.59 -5.34 -17.21
N ILE A 108 -5.67 -4.41 -16.93
CA ILE A 108 -5.55 -3.13 -17.62
C ILE A 108 -4.13 -2.90 -18.17
N ARG A 109 -4.00 -2.10 -19.23
CA ARG A 109 -2.72 -1.49 -19.59
C ARG A 109 -2.41 -0.37 -18.60
N ASN A 110 -1.14 -0.26 -18.20
CA ASN A 110 -0.73 0.82 -17.31
C ASN A 110 -0.45 2.11 -18.09
N ASN A 111 -1.49 2.92 -18.26
CA ASN A 111 -1.39 4.25 -18.87
C ASN A 111 -1.26 5.34 -17.79
N ASN A 112 -0.36 5.15 -16.82
CA ASN A 112 -0.18 6.01 -15.64
C ASN A 112 -1.29 5.84 -14.57
N ALA A 113 -1.68 4.58 -14.34
CA ALA A 113 -2.57 4.24 -13.23
C ALA A 113 -1.88 4.58 -11.90
N LYS A 114 -2.60 5.18 -10.97
CA LYS A 114 -2.05 5.65 -9.69
C LYS A 114 -3.11 5.74 -8.61
N TYR A 115 -2.70 5.54 -7.37
CA TYR A 115 -3.51 5.94 -6.22
C TYR A 115 -3.02 7.29 -5.69
N ILE A 116 -3.96 8.17 -5.35
CA ILE A 116 -3.68 9.45 -4.70
C ILE A 116 -4.39 9.49 -3.36
N TYR A 117 -3.63 9.79 -2.31
CA TYR A 117 -4.15 10.09 -1.00
C TYR A 117 -4.19 11.60 -0.77
N ASP A 118 -5.37 12.17 -0.60
CA ASP A 118 -5.62 13.62 -0.51
C ASP A 118 -5.76 14.15 0.94
N GLN A 119 -5.13 13.47 1.90
CA GLN A 119 -5.31 13.65 3.35
C GLN A 119 -6.60 13.07 3.95
N HIS A 120 -7.57 12.68 3.11
CA HIS A 120 -8.86 12.16 3.55
C HIS A 120 -9.11 10.75 3.04
N SER A 121 -8.90 10.52 1.75
CA SER A 121 -9.21 9.26 1.08
C SER A 121 -8.12 8.87 0.08
N LEU A 122 -7.98 7.57 -0.14
CA LEU A 122 -7.11 6.99 -1.15
C LEU A 122 -7.97 6.60 -2.36
N THR A 123 -7.71 7.20 -3.52
CA THR A 123 -8.52 7.01 -4.74
C THR A 123 -7.66 6.58 -5.92
N LEU A 124 -8.16 5.63 -6.71
CA LEU A 124 -7.54 5.17 -7.96
C LEU A 124 -7.86 6.13 -9.12
N HIS A 125 -6.84 6.49 -9.88
CA HIS A 125 -6.92 7.24 -11.13
C HIS A 125 -6.27 6.44 -12.25
N GLN A 126 -6.92 6.38 -13.41
CA GLN A 126 -6.49 5.67 -14.61
C GLN A 126 -6.76 6.49 -15.87
#